data_AF-A0A0F9GED1-F1
#
_entry.id   AF-A0A0F9GED1-F1
#
_cell.length_a   1.000
_cell.length_b   1.000
_cell.length_c   1.000
_cell.angle_alpha   90.00
_cell.angle_beta   90.00
_cell.angle_gamma   90.00
#
_symmetry.space_group_name_H-M   'P 1'
#
loop_
_entity.id
_entity.type
_entity.pdbx_description
1 polymer ?
#
loop_
_entity_poly.entity_id
_entity_poly.type
_entity_poly.pdbx_seq_one_letter_code
_entity_poly.pdbx_strand_id
1 'polypeptide(L)'
;MTPKQRAVIYRMILETGIPYAVADATVGEVDAVGIEAAFVLALNRAGSSLMSNQQDRYAKIALLIDGRRYKDLKVADTTLSEAIDFEVVAEDKLDQTSTTVALASVVAKTHQEITMLGLDKLYPEYGLAKNNGYPTQAHREAVAEHGLTAIHRQSWNVA
;
A
#
# COMPACT_ATOMS: atom_id res chain seq x y z
N MET A 1 -3.95 11.16 -12.26
CA MET A 1 -3.57 10.09 -13.21
C MET A 1 -4.72 9.10 -13.38
N THR A 2 -5.06 8.72 -14.61
CA THR A 2 -6.14 7.77 -14.92
C THR A 2 -5.68 6.30 -14.77
N PRO A 3 -6.59 5.32 -14.64
CA PRO A 3 -6.22 3.89 -14.62
C PRO A 3 -5.41 3.47 -15.86
N LYS A 4 -5.78 3.97 -17.05
CA LYS A 4 -5.07 3.70 -18.30
C LYS A 4 -3.63 4.23 -18.27
N GLN A 5 -3.43 5.44 -17.74
CA GLN A 5 -2.08 6.01 -17.57
C GLN A 5 -1.27 5.21 -16.55
N ARG A 6 -1.87 4.81 -15.42
CA ARG A 6 -1.22 3.95 -14.41
C ARG A 6 -0.74 2.64 -15.02
N ALA A 7 -1.58 1.94 -15.76
CA ALA A 7 -1.23 0.65 -16.36
C ALA A 7 -0.03 0.76 -17.33
N VAL A 8 0.06 1.86 -18.08
CA VAL A 8 1.22 2.14 -18.95
C VAL A 8 2.49 2.31 -18.12
N ILE A 9 2.45 3.17 -17.09
CA ILE A 9 3.61 3.42 -16.22
C ILE A 9 4.01 2.15 -15.46
N TYR A 10 3.04 1.40 -14.94
CA TYR A 10 3.28 0.13 -14.26
C TYR A 10 4.04 -0.85 -15.17
N ARG A 11 3.60 -1.00 -16.43
CA ARG A 11 4.32 -1.82 -17.41
C ARG A 11 5.75 -1.30 -17.65
N MET A 12 5.94 0.01 -17.78
CA MET A 12 7.28 0.58 -17.92
C MET A 12 8.17 0.26 -16.72
N ILE A 13 7.65 0.31 -15.48
CA ILE A 13 8.40 -0.09 -14.28
C ILE A 13 8.89 -1.54 -14.41
N LEU A 14 8.03 -2.46 -14.83
CA LEU A 14 8.40 -3.87 -15.05
C LEU A 14 9.51 -4.03 -16.10
N GLU A 15 9.50 -3.18 -17.14
CA GLU A 15 10.46 -3.21 -18.23
C GLU A 15 11.81 -2.54 -17.88
N THR A 16 11.85 -1.63 -16.89
CA THR A 16 13.08 -0.95 -16.49
C THR A 16 14.08 -1.83 -15.74
N GLY A 17 13.60 -2.92 -15.13
CA GLY A 17 14.42 -3.75 -14.23
C GLY A 17 14.76 -3.09 -12.88
N ILE A 18 14.17 -1.94 -12.56
CA ILE A 18 14.28 -1.33 -11.23
C ILE A 18 13.64 -2.29 -10.21
N PRO A 19 14.36 -2.73 -9.18
CA PRO A 19 13.80 -3.57 -8.14
C PRO A 19 12.62 -2.88 -7.45
N TYR A 20 11.51 -3.60 -7.29
CA TYR A 20 10.35 -3.13 -6.55
C TYR A 20 9.76 -4.27 -5.73
N ALA A 21 9.02 -3.92 -4.68
CA ALA A 21 8.26 -4.85 -3.88
C ALA A 21 6.91 -4.21 -3.52
N VAL A 22 5.89 -5.05 -3.37
CA VAL A 22 4.57 -4.67 -2.87
C VAL A 22 4.16 -5.65 -1.79
N ALA A 23 3.52 -5.16 -0.75
CA ALA A 23 3.01 -5.97 0.34
C ALA A 23 1.73 -5.36 0.91
N ASP A 24 0.91 -6.21 1.50
CA ASP A 24 -0.36 -5.83 2.11
C ASP A 24 -0.33 -6.05 3.64
N ALA A 25 -1.16 -5.28 4.34
CA ALA A 25 -1.64 -5.64 5.66
C ALA A 25 -3.09 -6.14 5.53
N THR A 26 -3.38 -7.26 6.17
CA THR A 26 -4.69 -7.90 6.07
C THR A 26 -5.76 -7.08 6.78
N VAL A 27 -7.02 -7.33 6.44
CA VAL A 27 -8.18 -6.75 7.13
C VAL A 27 -8.09 -6.96 8.65
N GLY A 28 -7.78 -8.20 9.07
CA GLY A 28 -7.63 -8.54 10.49
C GLY A 28 -6.47 -7.82 11.18
N GLU A 29 -5.35 -7.58 10.47
CA GLU A 29 -4.26 -6.78 11.02
C GLU A 29 -4.65 -5.32 11.18
N VAL A 30 -5.34 -4.73 10.20
CA VAL A 30 -5.84 -3.36 10.30
C VAL A 30 -6.83 -3.23 11.46
N ASP A 31 -7.73 -4.19 11.64
CA ASP A 31 -8.68 -4.20 12.76
C ASP A 31 -7.97 -4.37 14.12
N ALA A 32 -6.87 -5.14 14.18
CA ALA A 32 -6.15 -5.40 15.42
C ALA A 32 -5.23 -4.26 15.86
N VAL A 33 -4.50 -3.62 14.92
CA VAL A 33 -3.46 -2.63 15.26
C VAL A 33 -3.76 -1.22 14.77
N GLY A 34 -4.85 -1.02 14.02
CA GLY A 34 -5.17 0.25 13.39
C GLY A 34 -4.37 0.51 12.12
N ILE A 35 -4.82 1.51 11.34
CA ILE A 35 -4.29 1.76 9.99
C ILE A 35 -2.83 2.24 9.97
N GLU A 36 -2.39 2.96 11.00
CA GLU A 36 -1.01 3.47 11.11
C GLU A 36 -0.01 2.32 11.29
N ALA A 37 -0.25 1.46 12.29
CA ALA A 37 0.62 0.33 12.54
C ALA A 37 0.53 -0.71 11.40
N ALA A 38 -0.65 -0.91 10.82
CA ALA A 38 -0.81 -1.78 9.65
C ALA A 38 -0.03 -1.26 8.43
N PHE A 39 0.04 0.05 8.22
CA PHE A 39 0.92 0.63 7.21
C PHE A 39 2.39 0.26 7.46
N VAL A 40 2.87 0.39 8.71
CA VAL A 40 4.24 0.03 9.08
C VAL A 40 4.51 -1.47 8.86
N LEU A 41 3.53 -2.34 9.13
CA LEU A 41 3.64 -3.78 8.81
C LEU A 41 3.84 -4.03 7.31
N ALA A 42 3.02 -3.40 6.46
CA ALA A 42 3.14 -3.53 5.00
C ALA A 42 4.47 -2.96 4.48
N LEU A 43 4.88 -1.80 5.02
CA LEU A 43 6.17 -1.17 4.73
C LEU A 43 7.34 -2.10 5.07
N ASN A 44 7.33 -2.71 6.26
CA ASN A 44 8.35 -3.65 6.70
C ASN A 44 8.45 -4.87 5.78
N ARG A 45 7.31 -5.43 5.36
CA ARG A 45 7.26 -6.57 4.43
C ARG A 45 7.83 -6.21 3.06
N ALA A 46 7.39 -5.10 2.48
CA ALA A 46 7.86 -4.65 1.17
C ALA A 46 9.36 -4.33 1.22
N GLY A 47 9.80 -3.59 2.23
CA GLY A 47 11.21 -3.25 2.43
C GLY A 47 12.07 -4.50 2.62
N SER A 48 11.65 -5.45 3.46
CA SER A 48 12.42 -6.69 3.69
C SER A 48 12.56 -7.52 2.41
N SER A 49 11.51 -7.60 1.60
CA SER A 49 11.55 -8.27 0.30
C SER A 49 12.53 -7.57 -0.66
N LEU A 50 12.51 -6.24 -0.72
CA LEU A 50 13.40 -5.46 -1.59
C LEU A 50 14.87 -5.58 -1.16
N MET A 51 15.11 -5.53 0.14
CA MET A 51 16.43 -5.55 0.76
C MET A 51 17.07 -6.94 0.79
N SER A 52 16.29 -8.01 0.62
CA SER A 52 16.81 -9.39 0.60
C SER A 52 17.92 -9.63 -0.44
N ASN A 53 17.96 -8.81 -1.50
CA ASN A 53 18.97 -8.87 -2.55
C ASN A 53 20.06 -7.80 -2.43
N GLN A 54 20.04 -6.96 -1.39
CA GLN A 54 20.98 -5.86 -1.23
C GLN A 54 22.30 -6.38 -0.64
N GLN A 55 23.36 -6.32 -1.45
CA GLN A 55 24.69 -6.83 -1.08
C GLN A 55 25.61 -5.75 -0.50
N ASP A 56 25.31 -4.47 -0.74
CA ASP A 56 26.12 -3.36 -0.28
C ASP A 56 25.67 -2.88 1.11
N ARG A 57 26.42 -3.29 2.14
CA ARG A 57 26.19 -2.92 3.54
C ARG A 57 26.58 -1.47 3.87
N TYR A 58 27.24 -0.76 2.96
CA TYR A 58 27.72 0.62 3.19
C TYR A 58 26.90 1.68 2.45
N ALA A 59 25.91 1.27 1.65
CA ALA A 59 25.00 2.20 1.01
C ALA A 59 24.22 3.00 2.07
N LYS A 60 24.33 4.33 2.03
CA LYS A 60 23.39 5.19 2.77
C LYS A 60 22.03 5.07 2.11
N ILE A 61 21.04 4.64 2.87
CA ILE A 61 19.66 4.49 2.39
C ILE A 61 18.81 5.58 3.00
N ALA A 62 17.89 6.11 2.21
CA ALA A 62 16.82 6.97 2.70
C ALA A 62 15.48 6.32 2.38
N LEU A 63 14.58 6.32 3.35
CA LEU A 63 13.20 5.92 3.19
C LEU A 63 12.34 7.16 2.94
N LEU A 64 11.84 7.28 1.73
CA LEU A 64 10.96 8.37 1.30
C LEU A 64 9.50 7.94 1.48
N ILE A 65 8.73 8.66 2.30
CA ILE A 65 7.34 8.30 2.62
C ILE A 65 6.41 9.47 2.27
N ASP A 66 5.33 9.20 1.54
CA ASP A 66 4.23 10.15 1.39
C ASP A 66 3.34 10.13 2.64
N GLY A 67 3.42 11.18 3.45
CA GLY A 67 2.66 11.37 4.68
C GLY A 67 3.54 11.83 5.84
N ARG A 68 3.43 13.11 6.21
CA ARG A 68 4.25 13.74 7.27
C ARG A 68 4.10 13.10 8.64
N ARG A 69 3.00 12.36 8.86
CA ARG A 69 2.72 11.65 10.12
C ARG A 69 3.77 10.58 10.44
N TYR A 70 4.54 10.14 9.46
CA TYR A 70 5.61 9.15 9.62
C TYR A 70 7.00 9.77 9.77
N LYS A 71 7.12 11.10 9.92
CA LYS A 71 8.43 11.78 10.05
C LYS A 71 9.25 11.28 11.24
N ASP A 72 8.57 10.82 12.29
CA ASP A 72 9.19 10.34 13.53
C ASP A 72 9.32 8.80 13.54
N LEU A 73 9.00 8.13 12.43
CA LEU A 73 9.20 6.68 12.29
C LEU A 73 10.69 6.39 12.41
N LYS A 74 11.07 5.60 13.41
CA LYS A 74 12.47 5.24 13.63
C LYS A 74 12.79 3.91 12.99
N VAL A 75 14.07 3.73 12.70
CA VAL A 75 14.64 2.46 12.29
C VAL A 75 14.19 1.34 13.25
N ALA A 76 14.25 1.55 14.57
CA ALA A 76 13.81 0.59 15.59
C ALA A 76 12.31 0.23 15.55
N ASP A 77 11.47 1.07 14.94
CA ASP A 77 10.04 0.79 14.74
C ASP A 77 9.79 -0.10 13.51
N THR A 78 10.88 -0.46 12.80
CA THR A 78 10.87 -1.25 11.56
C THR A 78 11.72 -2.50 11.71
N THR A 79 11.34 -3.56 10.99
CA THR A 79 12.19 -4.76 10.84
C THR A 79 13.33 -4.53 9.85
N LEU A 80 13.39 -3.34 9.23
CA LEU A 80 14.47 -2.94 8.31
C LEU A 80 15.75 -2.55 9.06
N SER A 81 15.65 -2.36 10.38
CA SER A 81 16.73 -1.96 11.29
C SER A 81 17.92 -2.89 11.36
N GLU A 82 17.73 -4.18 11.15
CA GLU A 82 18.83 -5.15 11.21
C GLU A 82 19.69 -5.13 9.93
N ALA A 83 19.19 -4.52 8.85
CA ALA A 83 19.82 -4.58 7.55
C ALA A 83 20.71 -3.36 7.25
N ILE A 84 20.22 -2.12 7.43
CA ILE A 84 20.90 -0.88 7.03
C ILE A 84 20.42 0.30 7.90
N ASP A 85 21.32 1.24 8.22
CA ASP A 85 20.96 2.54 8.82
C ASP A 85 20.33 3.44 7.74
N PHE A 86 19.09 3.89 7.95
CA PHE A 86 18.37 4.71 6.97
C PHE A 86 17.80 5.99 7.57
N GLU A 87 17.85 7.07 6.79
CA GLU A 87 17.16 8.32 7.08
C GLU A 87 15.70 8.23 6.63
N VAL A 88 14.76 8.72 7.44
CA VAL A 88 13.35 8.83 7.03
C VAL A 88 13.06 10.26 6.59
N VAL A 89 12.59 10.41 5.35
CA VAL A 89 12.06 11.65 4.82
C VAL A 89 10.57 11.45 4.54
N ALA A 90 9.72 12.01 5.39
CA ALA A 90 8.27 11.86 5.27
C ALA A 90 7.58 13.22 5.15
N GLU A 91 6.91 13.45 4.03
CA GLU A 91 6.25 14.71 3.71
C GLU A 91 4.89 14.46 3.06
N ASP A 92 3.94 15.36 3.25
CA ASP A 92 2.64 15.24 2.58
C ASP A 92 2.78 15.56 1.09
N LYS A 93 2.15 14.74 0.24
CA LYS A 93 2.17 14.88 -1.24
C LYS A 93 3.57 14.72 -1.83
N LEU A 94 4.41 13.89 -1.20
CA LEU A 94 5.77 13.65 -1.67
C LEU A 94 5.77 12.96 -3.06
N ASP A 95 4.69 12.26 -3.40
CA ASP A 95 4.45 11.71 -4.74
C ASP A 95 4.39 12.78 -5.85
N GLN A 96 4.12 14.05 -5.51
CA GLN A 96 4.07 15.15 -6.47
C GLN A 96 5.45 15.75 -6.76
N THR A 97 6.43 15.51 -5.90
CA THR A 97 7.77 16.12 -5.97
C THR A 97 8.91 15.11 -6.06
N SER A 98 8.66 13.82 -5.75
CA SER A 98 9.62 12.73 -5.85
C SER A 98 9.17 11.68 -6.86
N THR A 99 9.96 11.48 -7.92
CA THR A 99 9.71 10.44 -8.92
C THR A 99 9.69 9.04 -8.30
N THR A 100 10.57 8.75 -7.34
CA THR A 100 10.62 7.46 -6.65
C THR A 100 9.31 7.17 -5.92
N VAL A 101 8.79 8.15 -5.19
CA VAL A 101 7.54 8.02 -4.43
C VAL A 101 6.35 7.94 -5.39
N ALA A 102 6.35 8.71 -6.48
CA ALA A 102 5.34 8.62 -7.53
C ALA A 102 5.26 7.22 -8.15
N LEU A 103 6.40 6.60 -8.46
CA LEU A 103 6.46 5.23 -9.01
C LEU A 103 6.00 4.19 -7.98
N ALA A 104 6.39 4.32 -6.72
CA ALA A 104 5.90 3.46 -5.64
C ALA A 104 4.38 3.56 -5.49
N SER A 105 3.81 4.77 -5.55
CA SER A 105 2.37 5.01 -5.52
C SER A 105 1.64 4.39 -6.72
N VAL A 106 2.25 4.39 -7.92
CA VAL A 106 1.71 3.67 -9.10
C VAL A 106 1.65 2.17 -8.85
N VAL A 107 2.74 1.57 -8.34
CA VAL A 107 2.82 0.13 -8.05
C VAL A 107 1.77 -0.25 -7.00
N ALA A 108 1.73 0.46 -5.87
CA ALA A 108 0.78 0.19 -4.80
C ALA A 108 -0.68 0.34 -5.27
N LYS A 109 -1.00 1.41 -6.02
CA LYS A 109 -2.36 1.62 -6.49
C LYS A 109 -2.79 0.57 -7.53
N THR A 110 -1.90 0.21 -8.44
CA THR A 110 -2.20 -0.80 -9.47
C THR A 110 -2.41 -2.18 -8.84
N HIS A 111 -1.58 -2.55 -7.85
CA HIS A 111 -1.76 -3.77 -7.06
C HIS A 111 -3.11 -3.81 -6.36
N GLN A 112 -3.49 -2.72 -5.67
CA GLN A 112 -4.80 -2.63 -5.01
C GLN A 112 -5.95 -2.81 -6.01
N GLU A 113 -5.89 -2.15 -7.17
CA GLU A 113 -6.94 -2.24 -8.20
C GLU A 113 -7.07 -3.68 -8.74
N ILE A 114 -5.96 -4.39 -8.95
CA ILE A 114 -5.96 -5.80 -9.37
C ILE A 114 -6.59 -6.68 -8.28
N THR A 115 -6.23 -6.47 -7.01
CA THR A 115 -6.81 -7.22 -5.88
C THR A 115 -8.32 -6.99 -5.79
N MET A 116 -8.79 -5.75 -5.94
CA MET A 116 -10.22 -5.43 -5.90
C MET A 116 -10.98 -6.04 -7.07
N LEU A 117 -10.40 -6.09 -8.28
CA LEU A 117 -10.98 -6.82 -9.42
C LEU A 117 -11.10 -8.32 -9.16
N GLY A 118 -10.14 -8.90 -8.44
CA GLY A 118 -10.20 -10.31 -8.02
C GLY A 118 -11.32 -10.55 -7.00
N LEU A 119 -11.41 -9.68 -5.99
CA LEU A 119 -12.45 -9.77 -4.97
C LEU A 119 -13.85 -9.49 -5.52
N ASP A 120 -13.99 -8.60 -6.50
CA ASP A 120 -15.28 -8.34 -7.16
C ASP A 120 -15.86 -9.60 -7.81
N LYS A 121 -15.01 -10.51 -8.32
CA LYS A 121 -15.47 -11.80 -8.85
C LYS A 121 -15.97 -12.75 -7.77
N LEU A 122 -15.43 -12.63 -6.55
CA LEU A 122 -15.82 -13.46 -5.40
C LEU A 122 -16.99 -12.87 -4.62
N TYR A 123 -17.14 -11.55 -4.64
CA TYR A 123 -18.15 -10.77 -3.95
C TYR A 123 -18.79 -9.75 -4.91
N PRO A 124 -19.51 -10.22 -5.97
CA PRO A 124 -19.99 -9.35 -7.05
C PRO A 124 -20.99 -8.29 -6.59
N GLU A 125 -21.66 -8.54 -5.47
CA GLU A 125 -22.73 -7.71 -4.92
C GLU A 125 -22.20 -6.35 -4.44
N TYR A 126 -20.90 -6.27 -4.13
CA TYR A 126 -20.28 -5.10 -3.50
C TYR A 126 -19.67 -4.12 -4.50
N GLY A 127 -19.59 -4.46 -5.80
CA GLY A 127 -19.07 -3.57 -6.85
C GLY A 127 -17.63 -3.08 -6.63
N LEU A 128 -16.79 -3.92 -6.03
CA LEU A 128 -15.40 -3.65 -5.63
C LEU A 128 -14.52 -3.24 -6.81
N ALA A 129 -14.80 -3.74 -8.02
CA ALA A 129 -14.09 -3.35 -9.24
C ALA A 129 -14.20 -1.83 -9.52
N LYS A 130 -15.30 -1.20 -9.07
CA LYS A 130 -15.56 0.22 -9.30
C LYS A 130 -15.19 1.06 -8.08
N ASN A 131 -15.55 0.61 -6.89
CA ASN A 131 -15.37 1.40 -5.67
C ASN A 131 -14.06 1.10 -4.92
N ASN A 132 -13.30 0.07 -5.29
CA ASN A 132 -12.05 -0.33 -4.63
C ASN A 132 -12.15 -0.49 -3.10
N GLY A 133 -13.31 -0.90 -2.59
CA GLY A 133 -13.58 -1.04 -1.15
C GLY A 133 -13.83 0.29 -0.43
N TYR A 134 -13.82 1.44 -1.12
CA TYR A 134 -14.22 2.71 -0.50
C TYR A 134 -15.72 2.69 -0.17
N PRO A 135 -16.16 3.39 0.91
CA PRO A 135 -17.55 3.43 1.34
C PRO A 135 -18.37 4.37 0.43
N THR A 136 -18.41 4.08 -0.87
CA THR A 136 -19.30 4.76 -1.82
C THR A 136 -20.75 4.43 -1.49
N GLN A 137 -21.70 5.26 -1.94
CA GLN A 137 -23.12 5.00 -1.70
C GLN A 137 -23.52 3.57 -2.10
N ALA A 138 -23.16 3.13 -3.31
CA ALA A 138 -23.43 1.77 -3.78
C ALA A 138 -22.81 0.68 -2.89
N HIS A 139 -21.61 0.92 -2.34
CA HIS A 139 -20.97 -0.04 -1.44
C HIS A 139 -21.69 -0.13 -0.10
N ARG A 140 -22.10 1.01 0.47
CA ARG A 140 -22.86 1.03 1.74
C ARG A 140 -24.23 0.38 1.59
N GLU A 141 -24.90 0.61 0.45
CA GLU A 141 -26.16 -0.05 0.11
C GLU A 141 -25.98 -1.58 0.00
N ALA A 142 -24.95 -2.05 -0.69
CA ALA A 142 -24.63 -3.47 -0.76
C ALA A 142 -24.30 -4.09 0.60
N VAL A 143 -23.57 -3.37 1.47
CA VAL A 143 -23.30 -3.80 2.84
C VAL A 143 -24.58 -3.85 3.68
N ALA A 144 -25.50 -2.89 3.50
CA ALA A 144 -26.79 -2.89 4.19
C ALA A 144 -27.69 -4.06 3.74
N GLU A 145 -27.63 -4.45 2.47
CA GLU A 145 -28.43 -5.53 1.90
C GLU A 145 -27.83 -6.92 2.17
N HIS A 146 -26.52 -7.10 1.97
CA HIS A 146 -25.85 -8.39 2.00
C HIS A 146 -25.00 -8.63 3.25
N GLY A 147 -24.83 -7.62 4.11
CA GLY A 147 -24.02 -7.67 5.31
C GLY A 147 -22.52 -7.52 5.04
N LEU A 148 -21.73 -7.50 6.12
CA LEU A 148 -20.27 -7.49 6.04
C LEU A 148 -19.72 -8.90 5.73
N THR A 149 -18.57 -8.93 5.08
CA THR A 149 -17.83 -10.17 4.75
C THR A 149 -16.39 -10.12 5.27
N ALA A 150 -15.63 -11.20 5.08
CA ALA A 150 -14.23 -11.28 5.53
C ALA A 150 -13.29 -10.23 4.89
N ILE A 151 -13.70 -9.57 3.81
CA ILE A 151 -12.93 -8.50 3.16
C ILE A 151 -13.19 -7.11 3.76
N HIS A 152 -14.15 -6.99 4.67
CA HIS A 152 -14.50 -5.73 5.33
C HIS A 152 -13.80 -5.58 6.68
N ARG A 153 -13.25 -4.40 6.92
CA ARG A 153 -12.67 -3.99 8.21
C ARG A 153 -13.80 -3.75 9.21
N GLN A 154 -13.94 -4.64 10.18
CA GLN A 154 -15.05 -4.59 11.14
C GLN A 154 -14.91 -3.43 12.11
N SER A 155 -13.68 -2.95 12.34
CA SER A 155 -13.44 -1.76 13.16
C SER A 155 -13.89 -0.46 12.51
N TRP A 156 -14.21 -0.47 11.21
CA TRP A 156 -14.60 0.71 10.44
C TRP A 156 -16.11 0.72 10.22
N ASN A 157 -16.71 1.91 10.31
CA ASN A 157 -18.12 2.04 9.94
C ASN A 157 -18.27 2.13 8.42
N VAL A 158 -18.62 1.01 7.79
CA VAL A 158 -18.89 0.92 6.34
C VAL A 158 -20.39 1.03 6.04
N ALA A 159 -21.25 1.03 7.07
CA ALA A 159 -22.70 1.25 6.96
C ALA A 159 -23.07 2.73 7.18
#